data_AF-A0A6A4WBB4-F1
#
_entry.id   AF-A0A6A4WBB4-F1
#
_cell.length_a   1.000
_cell.length_b   1.000
_cell.length_c   1.000
_cell.angle_alpha   90.00
_cell.angle_beta   90.00
_cell.angle_gamma   90.00
#
_symmetry.space_group_name_H-M   'P 1'
#
loop_
_entity.id
_entity.type
_entity.pdbx_description
1 polymer ?
#
loop_
_entity_poly.entity_id
_entity_poly.type
_entity_poly.pdbx_seq_one_letter_code
_entity_poly.pdbx_strand_id
1 'polypeptide(L)'
;MHVPRAKRRGVSLETIAISRLSELAALEYRPVRVRGSYDHSREMYIGPRSLIVSGGDEELGRSGLLSAGRSGVQVVTPFRVAGSDTEILVNRGWVPTKMMAPSTRQQGQIEGEHDIVGVVRRTETRSQFMPANSSTTNNMFLYR
;
A
#
# COMPACT_ATOMS: atom_id res chain seq x y z
N MET A 1 0.96 -22.74 -35.26
CA MET A 1 -0.43 -22.51 -34.83
C MET A 1 -0.45 -21.36 -33.84
N HIS A 2 -1.09 -20.24 -34.19
CA HIS A 2 -1.09 -18.99 -33.40
C HIS A 2 -2.43 -18.90 -32.64
N VAL A 3 -2.39 -18.96 -31.31
CA VAL A 3 -3.57 -18.79 -30.46
C VAL A 3 -3.80 -17.29 -30.25
N PRO A 4 -4.95 -16.71 -30.62
CA PRO A 4 -5.18 -15.28 -30.48
C PRO A 4 -5.35 -14.90 -29.00
N ARG A 5 -4.59 -13.89 -28.55
CA ARG A 5 -4.72 -13.30 -27.20
C ARG A 5 -6.08 -12.62 -27.07
N ALA A 6 -6.88 -13.04 -26.08
CA ALA A 6 -8.13 -12.40 -25.71
C ALA A 6 -7.88 -10.92 -25.34
N LYS A 7 -8.59 -10.02 -26.02
CA LYS A 7 -8.61 -8.58 -25.77
C LYS A 7 -9.23 -8.34 -24.38
N ARG A 8 -8.41 -8.04 -23.37
CA ARG A 8 -8.88 -7.64 -22.04
C ARG A 8 -9.69 -6.36 -22.20
N ARG A 9 -11.02 -6.44 -22.10
CA ARG A 9 -11.89 -5.26 -21.99
C ARG A 9 -11.53 -4.57 -20.68
N GLY A 10 -10.89 -3.41 -20.77
CA GLY A 10 -10.58 -2.58 -19.61
C GLY A 10 -11.89 -2.15 -18.96
N VAL A 11 -12.10 -2.54 -17.70
CA VAL A 11 -13.17 -1.99 -16.88
C VAL A 11 -12.68 -0.60 -16.45
N SER A 12 -13.18 0.46 -17.09
CA SER A 12 -12.95 1.83 -16.63
C SER A 12 -13.79 2.02 -15.38
N LEU A 13 -13.17 1.90 -14.21
CA LEU A 13 -13.83 2.26 -12.97
C LEU A 13 -13.72 3.78 -12.80
N GLU A 14 -14.87 4.45 -12.76
CA GLU A 14 -14.91 5.88 -12.45
C GLU A 14 -14.45 6.12 -11.02
N THR A 15 -13.52 7.06 -10.86
CA THR A 15 -12.96 7.40 -9.56
C THR A 15 -13.88 8.36 -8.82
N ILE A 16 -14.20 8.05 -7.57
CA ILE A 16 -15.07 8.89 -6.74
C ILE A 16 -14.23 9.94 -6.01
N ALA A 17 -14.55 11.22 -6.19
CA ALA A 17 -13.97 12.29 -5.38
C ALA A 17 -14.56 12.24 -3.98
N ILE A 18 -13.71 12.20 -2.95
CA ILE A 18 -14.19 12.16 -1.56
C ILE A 18 -14.38 13.58 -1.05
N SER A 19 -15.59 13.89 -0.60
CA SER A 19 -15.91 15.17 0.05
C SER A 19 -15.98 15.06 1.57
N ARG A 20 -16.27 13.87 2.12
CA ARG A 20 -16.33 13.58 3.56
C ARG A 20 -15.82 12.17 3.88
N LEU A 21 -15.01 12.04 4.94
CA LEU A 21 -14.46 10.74 5.35
C LEU A 21 -15.51 9.71 5.79
N SER A 22 -16.68 10.15 6.28
CA SER A 22 -17.77 9.25 6.68
C SER A 22 -18.25 8.36 5.53
N GLU A 23 -18.03 8.79 4.29
CA GLU A 23 -18.39 8.04 3.08
C GLU A 23 -17.41 6.90 2.80
N LEU A 24 -16.16 6.98 3.26
CA LEU A 24 -15.12 5.98 2.99
C LEU A 24 -15.54 4.56 3.39
N ALA A 25 -16.23 4.41 4.53
CA ALA A 25 -16.67 3.10 5.00
C ALA A 25 -17.62 2.40 4.02
N ALA A 26 -18.45 3.16 3.30
CA ALA A 26 -19.35 2.65 2.27
C ALA A 26 -18.65 2.44 0.90
N LEU A 27 -17.44 2.95 0.75
CA LEU A 27 -16.64 2.90 -0.48
C LEU A 27 -15.56 1.83 -0.46
N GLU A 28 -15.64 0.86 0.47
CA GLU A 28 -14.69 -0.26 0.50
C GLU A 28 -14.63 -0.95 -0.87
N TYR A 29 -13.41 -1.24 -1.34
CA TYR A 29 -13.12 -1.78 -2.67
C TYR A 29 -13.47 -0.87 -3.86
N ARG A 30 -13.83 0.40 -3.63
CA ARG A 30 -14.05 1.39 -4.69
C ARG A 30 -12.78 2.23 -4.91
N PRO A 31 -12.46 2.56 -6.18
CA PRO A 31 -11.42 3.53 -6.47
C PRO A 31 -11.91 4.94 -6.10
N VAL A 32 -11.06 5.65 -5.37
CA VAL A 32 -11.32 7.00 -4.89
C VAL A 32 -10.17 7.93 -5.22
N ARG A 33 -10.47 9.21 -5.43
CA ARG A 33 -9.48 10.27 -5.62
C ARG A 33 -9.48 11.17 -4.39
N VAL A 34 -8.29 11.43 -3.87
CA VAL A 34 -8.07 12.32 -2.73
C VAL A 34 -6.96 13.30 -3.08
N ARG A 35 -7.13 14.56 -2.71
CA ARG A 35 -6.10 15.60 -2.83
C ARG A 35 -5.55 15.94 -1.45
N GLY A 36 -4.24 16.16 -1.35
CA GLY A 36 -3.56 16.37 -0.07
C GLY A 36 -2.06 16.19 -0.15
N SER A 37 -1.39 16.07 0.98
CA SER A 37 0.07 15.89 1.05
C SER A 37 0.46 14.78 2.01
N TYR A 38 1.57 14.09 1.72
CA TYR A 38 2.13 13.08 2.62
C TYR A 38 2.88 13.74 3.77
N ASP A 39 2.75 13.17 4.96
CA ASP A 39 3.66 13.40 6.08
C ASP A 39 4.70 12.27 6.12
N HIS A 40 5.77 12.44 5.33
CA HIS A 40 6.86 11.44 5.26
C HIS A 40 7.62 11.30 6.58
N SER A 41 7.52 12.25 7.51
CA SER A 41 8.16 12.17 8.83
C SER A 41 7.55 11.06 9.70
N ARG A 42 6.30 10.68 9.43
CA ARG A 42 5.55 9.64 10.15
C ARG A 42 5.29 8.39 9.30
N GLU A 43 6.14 8.16 8.30
CA GLU A 43 6.11 6.93 7.52
C GLU A 43 6.29 5.69 8.42
N MET A 44 5.58 4.62 8.08
CA MET A 44 5.59 3.35 8.78
C MET A 44 5.68 2.18 7.80
N TYR A 45 6.14 1.03 8.30
CA TYR A 45 6.37 -0.16 7.49
C TYR A 45 5.54 -1.33 7.98
N ILE A 46 4.97 -2.11 7.07
CA ILE A 46 4.32 -3.39 7.40
C ILE A 46 5.16 -4.52 6.81
N GLY A 47 5.72 -5.38 7.67
CA GLY A 47 6.72 -6.36 7.30
C GLY A 47 6.90 -7.52 8.28
N PRO A 48 7.68 -8.55 7.91
CA PRO A 48 8.21 -8.81 6.57
C PRO A 48 7.10 -9.24 5.59
N ARG A 49 7.18 -8.83 4.32
CA ARG A 49 6.23 -9.18 3.25
C ARG A 49 6.97 -9.70 2.02
N SER A 50 6.53 -10.84 1.50
CA SER A 50 7.04 -11.37 0.24
C SER A 50 6.47 -10.61 -0.96
N LEU A 51 7.26 -10.45 -2.03
CA LEU A 51 6.78 -9.89 -3.30
C LEU A 51 5.83 -10.88 -3.99
N ILE A 52 4.57 -10.50 -4.21
CA ILE A 52 3.59 -11.27 -4.98
C ILE A 52 3.71 -10.88 -6.47
N VAL A 53 4.00 -11.84 -7.35
CA VAL A 53 4.09 -11.61 -8.81
C VAL A 53 3.01 -12.44 -9.51
N SER A 54 2.24 -11.82 -10.41
CA SER A 54 1.24 -12.49 -11.23
C SER A 54 1.92 -13.33 -12.31
N GLY A 55 1.84 -14.66 -12.16
CA GLY A 55 2.61 -15.62 -12.95
C GLY A 55 2.96 -16.90 -12.18
N GLY A 56 2.76 -16.88 -10.86
CA GLY A 56 3.05 -18.01 -9.99
C GLY A 56 4.55 -18.13 -9.69
N ASP A 57 4.86 -18.81 -8.59
CA ASP A 57 6.23 -19.18 -8.22
C ASP A 57 6.82 -20.27 -9.16
N GLU A 58 6.12 -20.61 -10.24
CA GLU A 58 6.44 -21.74 -11.13
C GLU A 58 7.66 -21.48 -12.03
N GLU A 59 7.94 -20.23 -12.42
CA GLU A 59 9.09 -19.96 -13.30
C GLU A 59 10.45 -20.03 -12.56
N LEU A 60 10.45 -20.02 -11.21
CA LEU A 60 11.69 -19.94 -10.42
C LEU A 60 11.74 -20.87 -9.18
N GLY A 61 10.74 -21.74 -8.98
CA GLY A 61 10.84 -22.92 -8.11
C GLY A 61 11.07 -22.66 -6.61
N ARG A 62 10.71 -21.48 -6.08
CA ARG A 62 10.92 -21.15 -4.65
C ARG A 62 9.70 -20.48 -4.04
N SER A 63 8.65 -21.26 -3.83
CA SER A 63 7.57 -20.94 -2.91
C SER A 63 7.88 -21.55 -1.55
N GLY A 64 8.17 -20.71 -0.54
CA GLY A 64 8.47 -21.18 0.82
C GLY A 64 9.17 -20.12 1.68
N LEU A 65 9.23 -20.39 2.98
CA LEU A 65 9.87 -19.58 4.05
C LEU A 65 11.36 -19.21 3.81
N LEU A 66 11.94 -19.65 2.69
CA LEU A 66 13.33 -19.49 2.28
C LEU A 66 13.46 -18.69 0.97
N SER A 67 12.50 -17.81 0.65
CA SER A 67 12.61 -16.86 -0.47
C SER A 67 13.67 -15.77 -0.18
N ALA A 68 14.93 -16.20 -0.02
CA ALA A 68 16.09 -15.35 0.09
C ALA A 68 16.19 -14.50 -1.19
N GLY A 69 15.74 -13.24 -1.10
CA GLY A 69 15.72 -12.29 -2.22
C GLY A 69 14.37 -11.64 -2.52
N ARG A 70 13.25 -12.12 -1.94
CA ARG A 70 11.89 -11.53 -2.17
C ARG A 70 11.24 -10.97 -0.91
N SER A 71 12.01 -10.72 0.16
CA SER A 71 11.52 -10.05 1.37
C SER A 71 11.52 -8.53 1.21
N GLY A 72 10.49 -7.90 1.73
CA GLY A 72 10.31 -6.46 1.71
C GLY A 72 9.25 -6.02 2.71
N VAL A 73 8.76 -4.80 2.52
CA VAL A 73 7.75 -4.19 3.39
C VAL A 73 6.73 -3.44 2.56
N GLN A 74 5.50 -3.31 3.06
CA GLN A 74 4.58 -2.30 2.55
C GLN A 74 4.91 -0.97 3.23
N VAL A 75 4.98 0.10 2.44
CA VAL A 75 5.17 1.45 2.96
C VAL A 75 3.81 2.07 3.17
N VAL A 76 3.51 2.48 4.40
CA VAL A 76 2.29 3.22 4.74
C VAL A 76 2.70 4.61 5.19
N THR A 77 2.01 5.62 4.68
CA THR A 77 2.34 7.01 4.99
C THR A 77 1.06 7.78 5.28
N PRO A 78 1.02 8.56 6.37
CA PRO A 78 -0.10 9.44 6.61
C PRO A 78 -0.21 10.50 5.51
N PHE A 79 -1.43 10.81 5.12
CA PHE A 79 -1.76 11.76 4.06
C PHE A 79 -2.82 12.73 4.56
N ARG A 80 -2.44 13.99 4.70
CA ARG A 80 -3.34 15.06 5.13
C ARG A 80 -4.21 15.50 3.97
N VAL A 81 -5.52 15.41 4.14
CA VAL A 81 -6.49 15.77 3.11
C VAL A 81 -6.59 17.29 3.02
N ALA A 82 -6.40 17.82 1.80
CA ALA A 82 -6.43 19.25 1.53
C ALA A 82 -7.73 19.91 2.01
N GLY A 83 -7.63 21.10 2.59
CA GLY A 83 -8.79 21.83 3.12
C GLY A 83 -9.43 21.22 4.37
N SER A 84 -8.76 20.28 5.04
CA SER A 84 -9.25 19.66 6.29
C SER A 84 -8.12 19.38 7.28
N ASP A 85 -8.49 19.15 8.54
CA ASP A 85 -7.59 18.60 9.56
C ASP A 85 -7.60 17.08 9.61
N THR A 86 -8.15 16.43 8.57
CA THR A 86 -8.23 14.98 8.52
C THR A 86 -7.02 14.35 7.85
N GLU A 87 -6.63 13.21 8.38
CA GLU A 87 -5.55 12.40 7.86
C GLU A 87 -6.01 10.97 7.59
N ILE A 88 -5.53 10.39 6.50
CA ILE A 88 -5.74 9.00 6.12
C ILE A 88 -4.40 8.26 6.04
N LEU A 89 -4.42 6.95 6.28
CA LEU A 89 -3.25 6.11 6.05
C LEU A 89 -3.28 5.56 4.62
N VAL A 90 -2.23 5.85 3.85
CA VAL A 90 -2.11 5.39 2.46
C VAL A 90 -1.05 4.32 2.40
N ASN A 91 -1.44 3.09 2.03
CA ASN A 91 -0.48 2.07 1.63
C ASN A 91 0.02 2.39 0.21
N ARG A 92 1.29 2.78 0.11
CA ARG A 92 1.96 3.22 -1.13
C ARG A 92 2.58 2.06 -1.90
N GLY A 93 2.48 0.85 -1.38
CA GLY A 93 2.91 -0.38 -2.02
C GLY A 93 4.16 -0.99 -1.39
N TRP A 94 4.63 -2.05 -2.05
CA TRP A 94 5.74 -2.88 -1.59
C TRP A 94 7.10 -2.31 -2.03
N VAL A 95 8.09 -2.36 -1.14
CA VAL A 95 9.50 -2.11 -1.47
C VAL A 95 10.38 -3.26 -0.97
N PRO A 96 11.46 -3.62 -1.68
CA PRO A 96 12.45 -4.56 -1.17
C PRO A 96 13.06 -4.08 0.15
N THR A 97 13.48 -4.99 1.03
CA THR A 97 14.11 -4.61 2.32
C THR A 97 15.30 -3.66 2.14
N LYS A 98 16.09 -3.82 1.06
CA LYS A 98 17.22 -2.95 0.72
C LYS A 98 16.83 -1.51 0.38
N MET A 99 15.56 -1.28 0.02
CA MET A 99 15.00 0.03 -0.33
C MET A 99 14.02 0.54 0.73
N MET A 100 14.09 0.01 1.96
CA MET A 100 13.22 0.45 3.04
C MET A 100 13.45 1.93 3.36
N ALA A 101 14.71 2.37 3.46
CA ALA A 101 15.06 3.74 3.78
C ALA A 101 14.48 4.74 2.75
N PRO A 102 13.80 5.84 3.18
CA PRO A 102 13.21 6.82 2.26
C PRO A 102 14.21 7.40 1.26
N SER A 103 15.45 7.60 1.70
CA SER A 103 16.59 8.09 0.91
C SER A 103 17.07 7.14 -0.20
N THR A 104 16.46 5.97 -0.34
CA THR A 104 16.76 5.03 -1.45
C THR A 104 15.64 4.99 -2.50
N ARG A 105 14.58 5.79 -2.32
CA ARG A 105 13.36 5.78 -3.14
C ARG A 105 12.71 7.16 -3.25
N GLN A 106 13.49 8.15 -3.70
CA GLN A 106 13.09 9.56 -3.87
C GLN A 106 11.86 9.74 -4.75
N GLN A 107 11.69 8.90 -5.78
CA GLN A 107 10.51 8.93 -6.64
C GLN A 107 9.20 8.71 -5.86
N GLY A 108 9.26 7.98 -4.74
CA GLY A 108 8.13 7.81 -3.85
C GLY A 108 7.98 8.94 -2.82
N GLN A 109 8.97 9.81 -2.62
CA GLN A 109 8.94 10.89 -1.63
C GLN A 109 8.33 12.17 -2.24
N ILE A 110 7.09 12.07 -2.71
CA ILE A 110 6.38 13.19 -3.33
C ILE A 110 6.11 14.27 -2.28
N GLU A 111 6.64 15.47 -2.51
CA GLU A 111 6.43 16.64 -1.65
C GLU A 111 5.25 17.49 -2.15
N GLY A 112 4.66 18.28 -1.24
CA GLY A 112 3.56 19.18 -1.56
C GLY A 112 2.21 18.51 -1.80
N GLU A 113 1.21 19.34 -2.11
CA GLU A 113 -0.16 18.91 -2.35
C GLU A 113 -0.31 18.26 -3.75
N HIS A 114 -0.89 17.07 -3.82
CA HIS A 114 -1.11 16.33 -5.06
C HIS A 114 -2.34 15.41 -4.96
N ASP A 115 -2.79 14.93 -6.12
CA ASP A 115 -3.89 13.98 -6.23
C ASP A 115 -3.39 12.54 -6.18
N ILE A 116 -4.04 11.71 -5.37
CA ILE A 116 -3.84 10.26 -5.33
C ILE A 116 -5.10 9.54 -5.77
N VAL A 117 -4.94 8.38 -6.41
CA VAL A 117 -6.03 7.44 -6.68
C VAL A 117 -5.71 6.14 -5.96
N GLY A 118 -6.62 5.69 -5.10
CA GLY A 118 -6.44 4.49 -4.28
C GLY A 118 -7.73 3.70 -4.15
N VAL A 119 -7.63 2.51 -3.57
CA VAL A 119 -8.79 1.66 -3.23
C VAL A 119 -8.99 1.71 -1.73
N VAL A 120 -10.21 2.00 -1.28
CA VAL A 120 -10.52 2.05 0.15
C VAL A 120 -10.50 0.64 0.74
N ARG A 121 -9.83 0.50 1.88
CA ARG A 121 -9.80 -0.72 2.69
C ARG A 121 -10.12 -0.35 4.13
N ARG A 122 -10.98 -1.13 4.77
CA ARG A 122 -11.27 -0.95 6.20
C ARG A 122 -10.13 -1.48 7.06
N THR A 123 -10.05 -0.97 8.28
CA THR A 123 -9.17 -1.52 9.31
C THR A 123 -9.53 -2.98 9.55
N GLU A 124 -8.55 -3.87 9.41
CA GLU A 124 -8.72 -5.29 9.71
C GLU A 124 -8.73 -5.53 11.23
N THR A 125 -9.45 -6.55 11.67
CA THR A 125 -9.47 -6.94 13.08
C THR A 125 -8.15 -7.62 13.43
N ARG A 126 -7.52 -7.14 14.51
CA ARG A 126 -6.26 -7.67 15.00
C ARG A 126 -6.45 -9.11 15.51
N SER A 127 -5.59 -10.04 15.10
CA SER A 127 -5.62 -11.42 15.62
C SER A 127 -5.20 -11.49 17.09
N GLN A 128 -5.81 -12.40 17.86
CA GLN A 128 -5.57 -12.57 19.29
C GLN A 128 -4.10 -12.92 19.61
N PHE A 129 -3.39 -13.57 18.69
CA PHE A 129 -2.00 -13.99 18.87
C PHE A 129 -0.98 -13.05 18.23
N MET A 130 -1.41 -11.86 17.79
CA MET A 130 -0.51 -10.87 17.18
C MET A 130 0.22 -10.11 18.28
N PRO A 131 1.56 -10.02 18.24
CA PRO A 131 2.32 -9.19 19.18
C PRO A 131 1.82 -7.74 19.17
N ALA A 132 1.95 -7.07 20.32
CA ALA A 132 1.69 -5.63 20.40
C ALA A 132 2.68 -4.87 19.50
N ASN A 133 2.20 -3.80 18.85
CA ASN A 133 3.08 -2.92 18.11
C ASN A 133 3.93 -2.12 19.11
N SER A 134 5.25 -2.16 18.95
CA SER A 134 6.16 -1.27 19.68
C SER A 134 6.55 -0.10 18.78
N SER A 135 6.31 1.13 19.24
CA SER A 135 6.76 2.35 18.55
C SER A 135 8.29 2.52 18.59
N THR A 136 9.01 1.74 19.39
CA THR A 136 10.45 1.87 19.61
C THR A 136 11.31 1.30 18.47
N THR A 137 10.75 0.46 17.58
CA THR A 137 11.51 -0.19 16.50
C THR A 137 11.08 0.35 15.13
N ASN A 138 11.75 1.40 14.65
CA ASN A 138 11.72 1.91 13.27
C ASN A 138 10.32 2.04 12.62
N ASN A 139 9.27 2.39 13.38
CA ASN A 139 7.88 2.42 12.91
C ASN A 139 7.45 1.14 12.16
N MET A 140 7.97 -0.02 12.57
CA MET A 140 7.67 -1.31 11.96
C MET A 140 6.48 -1.96 12.65
N PHE A 141 5.47 -2.33 11.85
CA PHE A 141 4.28 -3.01 12.28
C PHE A 141 4.24 -4.44 11.73
N LEU A 142 4.04 -5.40 12.63
CA LEU A 142 3.86 -6.80 12.28
C LEU A 142 2.37 -7.01 12.01
N TYR A 143 1.97 -7.08 10.74
CA TYR A 143 0.60 -7.38 10.32
C TYR A 143 0.61 -8.56 9.34
N ARG A 144 -0.21 -9.58 9.60
CA ARG A 144 -0.33 -10.78 8.76
C ARG A 144 -1.29 -10.51 7.60
#